data_AF-W6KGV5-F1
#
_entry.id   AF-W6KGV5-F1
#
_cell.length_a   1.000
_cell.length_b   1.000
_cell.length_c   1.000
_cell.angle_alpha   90.00
_cell.angle_beta   90.00
_cell.angle_gamma   90.00
#
_symmetry.space_group_name_H-M   'P 1'
#
loop_
_entity.id
_entity.type
_entity.pdbx_description
1 polymer ?
#
loop_
_entity_poly.entity_id
_entity_poly.type
_entity_poly.pdbx_seq_one_letter_code
_entity_poly.pdbx_strand_id
1 'polypeptide(L)'
;MRNGRLNPTRWRSPLKVAFTLPVTGTLRVQKDEPIQLYDWSFYFMADETTGFVNSLVIELSNIPKEKWPTLVTVEQDPNADIPQFPFSVNPDAFHFQMIEQQIINLESYLSVYGLEEIQFRHIDVRWISEEGDDLDEGLFAGFSMPPSEPESRYDPLNHLFLVKCIVASNSTGPEAAALAHYRVGASHYNNRRYIEAIRNLYLCIETLFANGKSKRDATLSEFRKSAILKNAIQGELLNSPSKSLAIILEKYPKISDHPGTEGILRFIYNLRGLVQHANGFTKGQWHPSRQQDFEHEAISLINIVDAICWQIAERDISSIKPKEPDPG
;
A
#
# COMPACT_ATOMS: atom_id res chain seq x y z
N MET A 1 -11.28 17.56 17.70
CA MET A 1 -11.82 16.99 18.95
C MET A 1 -12.81 15.91 18.56
N ARG A 2 -12.54 14.64 18.89
CA ARG A 2 -13.50 13.55 18.75
C ARG A 2 -13.99 13.22 20.17
N ASN A 3 -15.29 13.33 20.40
CA ASN A 3 -15.90 13.12 21.70
C ASN A 3 -16.09 11.61 21.94
N GLY A 4 -15.19 11.00 22.72
CA GLY A 4 -15.38 9.66 23.28
C GLY A 4 -16.05 9.73 24.65
N ARG A 5 -16.83 8.71 25.02
CA ARG A 5 -17.37 8.54 26.38
C ARG A 5 -16.38 7.71 27.19
N LEU A 6 -15.79 8.27 28.25
CA LEU A 6 -14.90 7.53 29.16
C LEU A 6 -15.16 7.93 30.61
N ASN A 7 -15.19 6.94 31.52
CA ASN A 7 -15.43 7.14 32.95
C ASN A 7 -14.10 7.38 33.70
N PRO A 8 -13.87 8.58 34.27
CA PRO A 8 -12.55 9.00 34.75
C PRO A 8 -12.04 8.35 36.05
N THR A 9 -12.86 7.57 36.75
CA THR A 9 -12.53 7.09 38.11
C THR A 9 -11.88 5.70 38.19
N ARG A 10 -11.55 5.06 37.06
CA ARG A 10 -11.09 3.65 37.02
C ARG A 10 -9.74 3.38 36.35
N TRP A 11 -8.89 4.36 36.09
CA TRP A 11 -7.57 4.09 35.49
C TRP A 11 -6.55 3.63 36.55
N ARG A 12 -6.63 2.37 36.99
CA ARG A 12 -5.67 1.74 37.93
C ARG A 12 -4.67 0.80 37.25
N SER A 13 -4.87 0.48 35.97
CA SER A 13 -4.18 -0.60 35.25
C SER A 13 -3.55 -0.07 33.97
N PRO A 14 -2.59 -0.78 33.35
CA PRO A 14 -1.94 -0.28 32.15
C PRO A 14 -2.94 -0.13 31.01
N LEU A 15 -2.71 0.91 30.21
CA LEU A 15 -3.58 1.30 29.10
C LEU A 15 -2.98 0.78 27.80
N LYS A 16 -3.77 0.05 27.02
CA LYS A 16 -3.51 -0.21 25.62
C LYS A 16 -4.20 0.83 24.76
N VAL A 17 -3.65 1.10 23.58
CA VAL A 17 -4.35 1.85 22.54
C VAL A 17 -4.45 0.95 21.31
N ALA A 18 -5.64 0.88 20.72
CA ALA A 18 -5.90 0.18 19.48
C ALA A 18 -6.22 1.20 18.39
N PHE A 19 -5.56 1.05 17.25
CA PHE A 19 -5.78 1.79 16.03
C PHE A 19 -6.43 0.85 15.01
N THR A 20 -7.66 1.14 14.59
CA THR A 20 -8.34 0.37 13.55
C THR A 20 -8.29 1.15 12.24
N LEU A 21 -7.66 0.56 11.23
CA LEU A 21 -7.48 1.13 9.91
C LEU A 21 -8.32 0.34 8.90
N PRO A 22 -9.27 0.97 8.18
CA PRO A 22 -9.99 0.31 7.10
C PRO A 22 -9.03 -0.13 5.99
N VAL A 23 -9.31 -1.28 5.39
CA VAL A 23 -8.52 -1.87 4.31
C VAL A 23 -9.39 -2.09 3.08
N THR A 24 -8.86 -1.79 1.90
CA THR A 24 -9.46 -2.13 0.61
C THR A 24 -8.53 -3.02 -0.21
N GLY A 25 -9.12 -3.88 -1.03
CA GLY A 25 -8.39 -4.81 -1.91
C GLY A 25 -8.94 -6.23 -1.83
N THR A 26 -8.15 -7.17 -2.35
CA THR A 26 -8.45 -8.61 -2.42
C THR A 26 -7.46 -9.46 -1.63
N LEU A 27 -6.71 -8.83 -0.71
CA LEU A 27 -5.78 -9.50 0.19
C LEU A 27 -6.54 -10.51 1.07
N ARG A 28 -6.01 -11.73 1.16
CA ARG A 28 -6.50 -12.80 2.05
C ARG A 28 -5.40 -13.29 2.97
N VAL A 29 -5.76 -13.70 4.18
CA VAL A 29 -4.84 -14.23 5.20
C VAL A 29 -5.35 -15.58 5.73
N GLN A 30 -4.44 -16.50 6.09
CA GLN A 30 -4.81 -17.86 6.49
C GLN A 30 -5.32 -17.99 7.93
N LYS A 31 -4.97 -17.06 8.81
CA LYS A 31 -5.30 -17.11 10.24
C LYS A 31 -5.37 -15.70 10.84
N ASP A 32 -6.30 -15.52 11.76
CA ASP A 32 -6.46 -14.30 12.58
C ASP A 32 -5.59 -14.35 13.85
N GLU A 33 -4.36 -14.86 13.75
CA GLU A 33 -3.42 -14.84 14.87
C GLU A 33 -2.66 -13.50 14.90
N PRO A 34 -2.62 -12.79 16.04
CA PRO A 34 -1.92 -11.52 16.12
C PRO A 34 -0.43 -11.68 15.87
N ILE A 35 0.13 -10.73 15.13
CA ILE A 35 1.57 -10.63 14.91
C ILE A 35 2.14 -9.66 15.93
N GLN A 36 2.85 -10.19 16.94
CA GLN A 36 3.54 -9.37 17.93
C GLN A 36 4.94 -8.99 17.44
N LEU A 37 5.21 -7.68 17.38
CA LEU A 37 6.53 -7.12 17.09
C LEU A 37 6.83 -6.01 18.10
N TYR A 38 7.72 -6.30 19.05
CA TYR A 38 8.04 -5.41 20.17
C TYR A 38 6.77 -5.05 20.97
N ASP A 39 6.47 -3.77 21.17
CA ASP A 39 5.28 -3.29 21.87
C ASP A 39 4.01 -3.24 20.98
N TRP A 40 4.13 -3.64 19.72
CA TRP A 40 3.06 -3.57 18.72
C TRP A 40 2.45 -4.94 18.43
N SER A 41 1.14 -5.01 18.35
CA SER A 41 0.39 -6.18 17.93
C SER A 41 -0.42 -5.84 16.68
N PHE A 42 -0.25 -6.62 15.60
CA PHE A 42 -0.97 -6.42 14.35
C PHE A 42 -2.01 -7.52 14.14
N TYR A 43 -3.25 -7.12 13.85
CA TYR A 43 -4.37 -8.03 13.56
C TYR A 43 -4.93 -7.68 12.19
N PHE A 44 -4.95 -8.67 11.29
CA PHE A 44 -5.57 -8.54 9.97
C PHE A 44 -6.97 -9.14 10.06
N MET A 45 -7.99 -8.30 10.16
CA MET A 45 -9.37 -8.76 10.28
C MET A 45 -9.94 -9.02 8.90
N ALA A 46 -10.40 -10.24 8.65
CA ALA A 46 -11.06 -10.62 7.42
C ALA A 46 -12.60 -10.53 7.54
N ASP A 47 -13.25 -10.19 6.44
CA ASP A 47 -14.68 -10.33 6.28
C ASP A 47 -15.04 -11.82 6.18
N GLU A 48 -15.92 -12.31 7.05
CA GLU A 48 -16.28 -13.73 7.13
C GLU A 48 -16.92 -14.29 5.86
N THR A 49 -17.54 -13.43 5.03
CA THR A 49 -18.25 -13.86 3.83
C THR A 49 -17.29 -13.99 2.64
N THR A 50 -16.42 -13.00 2.47
CA THR A 50 -15.54 -12.87 1.30
C THR A 50 -14.12 -13.39 1.54
N GLY A 51 -13.73 -13.52 2.81
CA GLY A 51 -12.38 -13.87 3.25
C GLY A 51 -11.35 -12.76 3.02
N PHE A 52 -11.76 -11.58 2.55
CA PHE A 52 -10.86 -10.45 2.30
C PHE A 52 -10.59 -9.66 3.57
N VAL A 53 -9.35 -9.22 3.75
CA VAL A 53 -8.99 -8.32 4.84
C VAL A 53 -9.75 -7.00 4.66
N ASN A 54 -10.54 -6.62 5.66
CA ASN A 54 -11.33 -5.40 5.67
C ASN A 54 -10.79 -4.34 6.64
N SER A 55 -9.94 -4.75 7.59
CA SER A 55 -9.29 -3.83 8.52
C SER A 55 -7.97 -4.39 9.05
N LEU A 56 -7.06 -3.47 9.34
CA LEU A 56 -5.84 -3.71 10.10
C LEU A 56 -6.02 -3.05 11.47
N VAL A 57 -5.96 -3.85 12.54
CA VAL A 57 -5.91 -3.34 13.91
C VAL A 57 -4.46 -3.38 14.38
N ILE A 58 -4.01 -2.26 14.93
CA ILE A 58 -2.68 -2.13 15.51
C ILE A 58 -2.87 -1.77 16.98
N GLU A 59 -2.44 -2.65 17.87
CA GLU A 59 -2.42 -2.38 19.30
C GLU A 59 -1.03 -1.99 19.75
N LEU A 60 -0.94 -0.95 20.58
CA LEU A 60 0.27 -0.59 21.29
C LEU A 60 0.03 -0.81 22.79
N SER A 61 0.88 -1.64 23.37
CA SER A 61 0.91 -1.92 24.82
C SER A 61 1.98 -1.07 25.51
N ASN A 62 2.04 -1.10 26.84
CA ASN A 62 3.08 -0.44 27.65
C ASN A 62 3.20 1.09 27.46
N ILE A 63 2.08 1.79 27.20
CA ILE A 63 2.10 3.23 26.97
C ILE A 63 2.51 3.97 28.26
N PRO A 64 3.57 4.81 28.23
CA PRO A 64 3.98 5.60 29.40
C PRO A 64 2.86 6.50 29.93
N LYS A 65 2.75 6.63 31.26
CA LYS A 65 1.66 7.38 31.92
C LYS A 65 1.55 8.83 31.48
N GLU A 66 2.68 9.45 31.18
CA GLU A 66 2.77 10.83 30.66
C GLU A 66 2.13 11.01 29.27
N LYS A 67 1.86 9.91 28.56
CA LYS A 67 1.20 9.89 27.24
C LYS A 67 -0.29 9.51 27.33
N TRP A 68 -0.80 9.22 28.52
CA TRP A 68 -2.20 8.88 28.73
C TRP A 68 -3.11 10.09 28.46
N PRO A 69 -4.39 9.87 28.12
CA PRO A 69 -5.36 10.96 27.99
C PRO A 69 -5.45 11.74 29.30
N THR A 70 -5.20 13.04 29.25
CA THR A 70 -5.40 13.93 30.40
C THR A 70 -6.80 14.51 30.37
N LEU A 71 -7.49 14.46 31.50
CA LEU A 71 -8.78 15.13 31.67
C LEU A 71 -8.57 16.64 31.56
N VAL A 72 -9.33 17.29 30.68
CA VAL A 72 -9.40 18.74 30.60
C VAL A 72 -10.55 19.18 31.48
N THR A 73 -10.25 19.98 32.51
CA THR A 73 -11.30 20.70 33.25
C THR A 73 -11.89 21.76 32.33
N VAL A 74 -13.12 21.55 31.89
CA VAL A 74 -13.94 22.58 31.26
C VAL A 74 -15.05 22.95 32.24
N GLU A 75 -15.37 24.23 32.35
CA GLU A 75 -16.57 24.67 33.09
C GLU A 75 -17.77 23.90 32.53
N GLN A 76 -18.36 23.04 33.34
CA GLN A 76 -19.51 22.24 32.92
C GLN A 76 -20.68 23.17 32.62
N ASP A 77 -21.30 23.03 31.45
CA ASP A 77 -22.59 23.65 31.19
C ASP A 77 -23.60 23.09 32.20
N PRO A 78 -24.17 23.92 33.10
CA PRO A 78 -25.11 23.47 34.12
C PRO A 78 -26.37 22.82 33.54
N ASN A 79 -26.65 23.01 32.25
CA ASN A 79 -27.83 22.50 31.56
C ASN A 79 -27.54 21.27 30.66
N ALA A 80 -26.32 20.74 30.67
CA ALA A 80 -26.02 19.53 29.91
C ALA A 80 -26.56 18.29 30.63
N ASP A 81 -27.52 17.59 30.00
CA ASP A 81 -28.09 16.31 30.49
C ASP A 81 -27.03 15.20 30.68
N ILE A 82 -25.84 15.37 30.10
CA ILE A 82 -24.72 14.42 30.18
C ILE A 82 -23.43 15.20 30.46
N PRO A 83 -22.72 14.94 31.59
CA PRO A 83 -21.42 15.57 31.84
C PRO A 83 -20.42 15.14 30.75
N GLN A 84 -19.97 16.11 29.96
CA GLN A 84 -18.90 15.90 28.99
C GLN A 84 -17.57 16.01 29.74
N PHE A 85 -16.77 14.94 29.70
CA PHE A 85 -15.40 14.95 30.17
C PHE A 85 -14.47 15.04 28.95
N PRO A 86 -14.20 16.24 28.42
CA PRO A 86 -13.25 16.38 27.34
C PRO A 86 -11.87 15.92 27.85
N PHE A 87 -11.28 14.96 27.15
CA PHE A 87 -9.91 14.56 27.36
C PHE A 87 -9.04 15.14 26.24
N SER A 88 -7.82 15.53 26.58
CA SER A 88 -6.79 15.89 25.63
C SER A 88 -5.85 14.70 25.48
N VAL A 89 -5.59 14.31 24.24
CA VAL A 89 -4.55 13.35 23.88
C VAL A 89 -3.39 14.14 23.31
N ASN A 90 -2.17 13.87 23.78
CA ASN A 90 -0.98 14.43 23.16
C ASN A 90 -0.82 13.83 21.75
N PRO A 91 -0.95 14.62 20.67
CA PRO A 91 -0.80 14.10 19.31
C PRO A 91 0.59 13.52 19.03
N ASP A 92 1.63 13.95 19.77
CA ASP A 92 2.99 13.43 19.63
C ASP A 92 3.23 12.14 20.44
N ALA A 93 2.24 11.68 21.22
CA ALA A 93 2.36 10.49 22.06
C ALA A 93 2.77 9.24 21.28
N PHE A 94 2.39 9.15 20.00
CA PHE A 94 2.49 7.90 19.23
C PHE A 94 3.50 7.94 18.09
N HIS A 95 4.25 9.04 17.89
CA HIS A 95 5.11 9.19 16.71
C HIS A 95 4.37 8.87 15.40
N PHE A 96 3.15 9.43 15.21
CA PHE A 96 2.26 9.08 14.10
C PHE A 96 2.91 9.09 12.73
N GLN A 97 3.86 9.99 12.46
CA GLN A 97 4.58 10.03 11.19
C GLN A 97 5.40 8.75 10.92
N MET A 98 6.02 8.17 11.95
CA MET A 98 6.76 6.92 11.82
C MET A 98 5.81 5.74 11.58
N ILE A 99 4.68 5.71 12.29
CA ILE A 99 3.64 4.70 12.08
C ILE A 99 3.09 4.83 10.66
N GLU A 100 2.73 6.03 10.23
CA GLU A 100 2.20 6.31 8.89
C GLU A 100 3.18 5.80 7.83
N GLN A 101 4.47 6.08 7.97
CA GLN A 101 5.48 5.59 7.03
C GLN A 101 5.59 4.06 7.03
N GLN A 102 5.58 3.43 8.21
CA GLN A 102 5.62 1.97 8.31
C GLN A 102 4.38 1.32 7.67
N ILE A 103 3.19 1.93 7.84
CA ILE A 103 1.95 1.47 7.25
C ILE A 103 1.94 1.66 5.73
N ILE A 104 2.42 2.80 5.23
CA ILE A 104 2.59 3.00 3.78
C ILE A 104 3.55 1.96 3.18
N ASN A 105 4.64 1.67 3.88
CA ASN A 105 5.59 0.66 3.41
C ASN A 105 4.98 -0.75 3.47
N LEU A 106 4.27 -1.09 4.54
CA LEU A 106 3.56 -2.36 4.68
C LEU A 106 2.53 -2.52 3.56
N GLU A 107 1.77 -1.46 3.27
CA GLU A 107 0.82 -1.42 2.17
C GLU A 107 1.50 -1.69 0.82
N SER A 108 2.71 -1.13 0.63
CA SER A 108 3.50 -1.29 -0.60
C SER A 108 4.02 -2.72 -0.78
N TYR A 109 4.38 -3.42 0.31
CA TYR A 109 4.74 -4.84 0.25
C TYR A 109 3.53 -5.73 0.01
N LEU A 110 2.39 -5.39 0.61
CA LEU A 110 1.17 -6.19 0.50
C LEU A 110 0.42 -5.92 -0.81
N SER A 111 0.70 -4.84 -1.53
CA SER A 111 -0.01 -4.50 -2.76
C SER A 111 0.20 -5.49 -3.89
N VAL A 112 1.37 -6.13 -3.94
CA VAL A 112 1.62 -7.22 -4.90
C VAL A 112 0.76 -8.45 -4.62
N TYR A 113 0.20 -8.57 -3.40
CA TYR A 113 -0.70 -9.65 -2.97
C TYR A 113 -2.18 -9.22 -2.95
N GLY A 114 -2.52 -8.13 -3.64
CA GLY A 114 -3.91 -7.68 -3.83
C GLY A 114 -4.40 -6.65 -2.82
N LEU A 115 -3.56 -6.14 -1.92
CA LEU A 115 -3.94 -4.98 -1.10
C LEU A 115 -3.98 -3.71 -1.97
N GLU A 116 -5.05 -2.92 -1.87
CA GLU A 116 -5.14 -1.64 -2.60
C GLU A 116 -4.79 -0.45 -1.69
N GLU A 117 -5.37 -0.37 -0.50
CA GLU A 117 -5.17 0.76 0.40
C GLU A 117 -5.37 0.36 1.87
N ILE A 118 -4.53 0.89 2.77
CA ILE A 118 -4.78 0.98 4.21
C ILE A 118 -5.12 2.43 4.51
N GLN A 119 -6.36 2.70 4.90
CA GLN A 119 -6.91 4.05 5.02
C GLN A 119 -6.47 4.73 6.32
N PHE A 120 -5.19 5.08 6.43
CA PHE A 120 -4.59 5.71 7.61
C PHE A 120 -5.30 7.01 8.03
N ARG A 121 -5.85 7.77 7.08
CA ARG A 121 -6.60 9.00 7.36
C ARG A 121 -7.98 8.78 7.98
N HIS A 122 -8.49 7.55 7.93
CA HIS A 122 -9.77 7.14 8.50
C HIS A 122 -9.60 6.28 9.77
N ILE A 123 -8.48 6.42 10.45
CA ILE A 123 -8.16 5.69 11.68
C ILE A 123 -9.22 5.92 12.78
N ASP A 124 -9.68 4.82 13.37
CA ASP A 124 -10.41 4.80 14.64
C ASP A 124 -9.43 4.50 15.78
N VAL A 125 -9.53 5.24 16.89
CA VAL A 125 -8.57 5.13 18.02
C VAL A 125 -9.35 4.82 19.29
N ARG A 126 -9.01 3.71 19.94
CA ARG A 126 -9.66 3.25 21.18
C ARG A 126 -8.63 3.00 22.27
N TRP A 127 -8.95 3.40 23.51
CA TRP A 127 -8.15 3.11 24.69
C TRP A 127 -8.78 1.94 25.44
N ILE A 128 -8.00 0.92 25.77
CA ILE A 128 -8.47 -0.35 26.34
C ILE A 128 -7.76 -0.58 27.68
N SER A 129 -8.53 -0.98 28.71
CA SER A 129 -8.00 -1.39 30.01
C SER A 129 -7.52 -2.85 29.96
N GLU A 130 -6.37 -3.16 30.56
CA GLU A 130 -5.84 -4.53 30.59
C GLU A 130 -6.65 -5.52 31.44
N GLU A 131 -7.56 -5.07 32.32
CA GLU A 131 -8.29 -5.93 33.26
C GLU A 131 -9.54 -6.64 32.69
N GLY A 132 -9.71 -6.67 31.37
CA GLY A 132 -10.69 -7.56 30.73
C GLY A 132 -12.15 -7.10 30.84
N ASP A 133 -12.40 -5.80 30.71
CA ASP A 133 -13.74 -5.36 30.31
C ASP A 133 -13.90 -5.62 28.81
N ASP A 134 -14.67 -6.66 28.48
CA ASP A 134 -15.08 -7.01 27.12
C ASP A 134 -15.61 -5.77 26.40
N LEU A 135 -15.03 -5.50 25.23
CA LEU A 135 -15.50 -4.45 24.34
C LEU A 135 -16.85 -4.91 23.76
N ASP A 136 -17.94 -4.35 24.30
CA ASP A 136 -19.25 -4.35 23.66
C ASP A 136 -19.09 -4.01 22.16
N GLU A 137 -19.61 -4.90 21.32
CA GLU A 137 -19.60 -4.81 19.86
C GLU A 137 -20.33 -3.55 19.38
N GLY A 138 -19.57 -2.47 19.23
CA GLY A 138 -20.03 -1.26 18.58
C GLY A 138 -20.18 -1.51 17.08
N LEU A 139 -21.43 -1.74 16.64
CA LEU A 139 -21.88 -1.81 15.25
C LEU A 139 -21.17 -0.79 14.33
N PHE A 140 -20.48 -1.30 13.32
CA PHE A 140 -20.23 -0.57 12.08
C PHE A 140 -21.10 -1.15 10.97
N ALA A 141 -22.24 -0.52 10.72
CA ALA A 141 -23.02 -0.78 9.51
C ALA A 141 -22.53 0.14 8.39
N GLY A 142 -21.57 -0.35 7.60
CA GLY A 142 -21.20 0.23 6.32
C GLY A 142 -21.75 -0.63 5.19
N PHE A 143 -22.74 -0.12 4.47
CA PHE A 143 -23.22 -0.75 3.24
C PHE A 143 -22.34 -0.29 2.07
N SER A 144 -21.67 -1.24 1.41
CA SER A 144 -21.05 -1.04 0.10
C SER A 144 -21.69 -2.02 -0.89
N MET A 145 -22.15 -1.52 -2.04
CA MET A 145 -22.54 -2.40 -3.13
C MET A 145 -21.29 -3.06 -3.70
N PRO A 146 -21.17 -4.39 -3.72
CA PRO A 146 -20.02 -5.01 -4.35
C PRO A 146 -20.08 -4.72 -5.85
N PRO A 147 -19.08 -4.02 -6.45
CA PRO A 147 -18.77 -4.33 -7.84
C PRO A 147 -18.45 -5.82 -7.89
N SER A 148 -18.83 -6.49 -8.99
CA SER A 148 -18.62 -7.94 -9.22
C SER A 148 -17.42 -8.47 -8.45
N GLU A 149 -17.63 -9.41 -7.52
CA GLU A 149 -16.59 -9.93 -6.61
C GLU A 149 -15.30 -10.14 -7.40
N PRO A 150 -14.26 -9.31 -7.16
CA PRO A 150 -13.00 -9.52 -7.83
C PRO A 150 -12.46 -10.85 -7.31
N GLU A 151 -12.28 -11.83 -8.21
CA GLU A 151 -11.53 -13.03 -7.87
C GLU A 151 -10.14 -12.59 -7.41
N SER A 152 -9.76 -12.95 -6.18
CA SER A 152 -8.37 -12.77 -5.77
C SER A 152 -7.50 -13.67 -6.63
N ARG A 153 -6.45 -13.08 -7.20
CA ARG A 153 -5.46 -13.79 -8.01
C ARG A 153 -4.46 -14.56 -7.14
N TYR A 154 -4.52 -14.40 -5.83
CA TYR A 154 -3.49 -14.84 -4.90
C TYR A 154 -4.04 -15.78 -3.84
N ASP A 155 -3.23 -16.78 -3.49
CA ASP A 155 -3.50 -17.63 -2.35
C ASP A 155 -3.42 -16.82 -1.05
N PRO A 156 -4.21 -17.18 -0.02
CA PRO A 156 -4.14 -16.52 1.28
C PRO A 156 -2.73 -16.57 1.88
N LEU A 157 -2.25 -15.41 2.35
CA LEU A 157 -0.92 -15.30 2.96
C LEU A 157 -0.88 -16.02 4.31
N ASN A 158 0.19 -16.80 4.52
CA ASN A 158 0.42 -17.44 5.81
C ASN A 158 0.99 -16.44 6.83
N HIS A 159 0.85 -16.78 8.12
CA HIS A 159 1.26 -15.92 9.24
C HIS A 159 2.75 -15.52 9.17
N LEU A 160 3.66 -16.46 8.91
CA LEU A 160 5.10 -16.16 8.83
C LEU A 160 5.40 -15.17 7.69
N PHE A 161 4.68 -15.26 6.58
CA PHE A 161 4.83 -14.35 5.46
C PHE A 161 4.41 -12.93 5.83
N LEU A 162 3.27 -12.78 6.51
CA LEU A 162 2.80 -11.49 7.02
C LEU A 162 3.79 -10.87 8.03
N VAL A 163 4.34 -11.67 8.95
CA VAL A 163 5.40 -11.22 9.88
C VAL A 163 6.57 -10.62 9.10
N LYS A 164 7.03 -11.32 8.07
CA LYS A 164 8.14 -10.85 7.25
C LYS A 164 7.78 -9.59 6.45
N CYS A 165 6.55 -9.44 5.95
CA CYS A 165 6.10 -8.20 5.33
C CYS A 165 6.17 -7.01 6.30
N ILE A 166 5.73 -7.18 7.56
CA ILE A 166 5.80 -6.12 8.58
C ILE A 166 7.25 -5.81 8.98
N VAL A 167 8.13 -6.80 9.00
CA VAL A 167 9.56 -6.55 9.24
C VAL A 167 10.17 -5.81 8.04
N ALA A 168 9.87 -6.23 6.81
CA ALA A 168 10.34 -5.62 5.58
C ALA A 168 9.86 -4.17 5.41
N SER A 169 8.68 -3.82 5.94
CA SER A 169 8.14 -2.46 5.89
C SER A 169 8.99 -1.42 6.61
N ASN A 170 9.95 -1.83 7.45
CA ASN A 170 10.93 -0.92 8.05
C ASN A 170 12.04 -0.49 7.08
N SER A 171 12.08 -1.04 5.86
CA SER A 171 13.04 -0.64 4.82
C SER A 171 12.73 0.76 4.26
N THR A 172 13.78 1.53 3.99
CA THR A 172 13.71 2.90 3.44
C THR A 172 14.53 3.09 2.17
N GLY A 173 14.95 1.97 1.55
CA GLY A 173 15.78 1.95 0.36
C GLY A 173 15.03 2.25 -0.95
N PRO A 174 15.75 2.29 -2.07
CA PRO A 174 15.16 2.47 -3.40
C PRO A 174 14.05 1.46 -3.72
N GLU A 175 14.15 0.23 -3.22
CA GLU A 175 13.12 -0.79 -3.40
C GLU A 175 11.82 -0.47 -2.68
N ALA A 176 11.88 0.04 -1.44
CA ALA A 176 10.70 0.49 -0.71
C ALA A 176 10.01 1.65 -1.45
N ALA A 177 10.81 2.61 -1.97
CA ALA A 177 10.29 3.71 -2.78
C ALA A 177 9.67 3.22 -4.10
N ALA A 178 10.28 2.23 -4.75
CA ALA A 178 9.76 1.64 -5.98
C ALA A 178 8.44 0.88 -5.74
N LEU A 179 8.35 0.09 -4.68
CA LEU A 179 7.11 -0.58 -4.27
C LEU A 179 6.00 0.43 -3.95
N ALA A 180 6.34 1.56 -3.31
CA ALA A 180 5.38 2.64 -3.08
C ALA A 180 4.86 3.27 -4.39
N HIS A 181 5.73 3.46 -5.38
CA HIS A 181 5.30 3.90 -6.73
C HIS A 181 4.42 2.85 -7.41
N TYR A 182 4.77 1.58 -7.32
CA TYR A 182 3.95 0.49 -7.85
C TYR A 182 2.56 0.47 -7.23
N ARG A 183 2.45 0.51 -5.90
CA ARG A 183 1.17 0.56 -5.16
C ARG A 183 0.27 1.66 -5.67
N VAL A 184 0.79 2.89 -5.75
CA VAL A 184 0.04 4.05 -6.27
C VAL A 184 -0.35 3.83 -7.73
N GLY A 185 0.56 3.30 -8.56
CA GLY A 185 0.31 2.97 -9.96
C GLY A 185 -0.78 1.91 -10.16
N ALA A 186 -0.76 0.84 -9.36
CA ALA A 186 -1.73 -0.24 -9.36
C ALA A 186 -3.12 0.25 -8.96
N SER A 187 -3.23 1.06 -7.90
CA SER A 187 -4.51 1.69 -7.53
C SER A 187 -5.02 2.60 -8.66
N HIS A 188 -4.18 3.45 -9.26
CA HIS A 188 -4.60 4.25 -10.41
C HIS A 188 -5.10 3.40 -11.58
N TYR A 189 -4.42 2.29 -11.87
CA TYR A 189 -4.80 1.35 -12.91
C TYR A 189 -6.18 0.72 -12.64
N ASN A 190 -6.40 0.20 -11.43
CA ASN A 190 -7.68 -0.40 -11.01
C ASN A 190 -8.83 0.62 -11.09
N ASN A 191 -8.54 1.89 -10.81
CA ASN A 191 -9.48 3.01 -10.90
C ASN A 191 -9.58 3.61 -12.33
N ARG A 192 -9.03 2.95 -13.36
CA ARG A 192 -9.03 3.39 -14.77
C ARG A 192 -8.42 4.77 -15.02
N ARG A 193 -7.53 5.22 -14.14
CA ARG A 193 -6.71 6.43 -14.26
C ARG A 193 -5.38 6.07 -14.91
N TYR A 194 -5.45 5.59 -16.15
CA TYR A 194 -4.35 4.96 -16.88
C TYR A 194 -3.13 5.88 -17.07
N ILE A 195 -3.32 7.18 -17.26
CA ILE A 195 -2.23 8.14 -17.44
C ILE A 195 -1.44 8.30 -16.14
N GLU A 196 -2.13 8.44 -15.02
CA GLU A 196 -1.53 8.49 -13.68
C GLU A 196 -0.87 7.16 -13.30
N ALA A 197 -1.48 6.03 -13.68
CA ALA A 197 -0.89 4.71 -13.52
C ALA A 197 0.45 4.63 -14.26
N ILE A 198 0.48 4.95 -15.56
CA ILE A 198 1.69 4.90 -16.38
C ILE A 198 2.81 5.76 -15.79
N ARG A 199 2.49 6.96 -15.28
CA ARG A 199 3.48 7.83 -14.64
C ARG A 199 4.12 7.17 -13.43
N ASN A 200 3.32 6.62 -12.51
CA ASN A 200 3.82 5.99 -11.30
C ASN A 200 4.57 4.69 -11.60
N LEU A 201 4.07 3.88 -12.52
CA LEU A 201 4.74 2.64 -12.94
C LEU A 201 6.10 2.92 -13.61
N TYR A 202 6.21 4.01 -14.38
CA TYR A 202 7.51 4.44 -14.88
C TYR A 202 8.45 4.88 -13.75
N LEU A 203 7.96 5.63 -12.75
CA LEU A 203 8.78 6.03 -11.60
C LEU A 203 9.30 4.83 -10.81
N CYS A 204 8.55 3.75 -10.74
CA CYS A 204 9.03 2.48 -10.17
C CYS A 204 10.26 1.96 -10.95
N ILE A 205 10.18 1.86 -12.28
CA ILE A 205 11.29 1.42 -13.13
C ILE A 205 12.49 2.38 -13.03
N GLU A 206 12.24 3.70 -13.04
CA GLU A 206 13.28 4.72 -12.97
C GLU A 206 14.03 4.64 -11.64
N THR A 207 13.30 4.52 -10.52
CA THR A 207 13.86 4.39 -9.17
C THR A 207 14.79 3.18 -9.05
N LEU A 208 14.41 2.05 -9.64
CA LEU A 208 15.17 0.81 -9.57
C LEU A 208 16.37 0.76 -10.52
N PHE A 209 16.21 1.28 -11.74
CA PHE A 209 17.12 0.93 -12.84
C PHE A 209 17.73 2.11 -13.58
N ALA A 210 17.31 3.36 -13.34
CA ALA A 210 17.89 4.50 -14.04
C ALA A 210 19.20 4.99 -13.43
N ASN A 211 19.53 4.60 -12.19
CA ASN A 211 20.78 4.97 -11.51
C ASN A 211 21.07 6.49 -11.56
N GLY A 212 20.04 7.30 -11.30
CA GLY A 212 20.09 8.76 -11.34
C GLY A 212 20.25 9.39 -12.72
N LYS A 213 20.19 8.61 -13.81
CA LYS A 213 20.28 9.12 -15.19
C LYS A 213 18.91 9.59 -15.69
N SER A 214 18.85 10.81 -16.19
CA SER A 214 17.63 11.43 -16.72
C SER A 214 17.64 11.67 -18.24
N LYS A 215 18.82 11.63 -18.88
CA LYS A 215 18.96 11.76 -20.34
C LYS A 215 18.68 10.43 -21.02
N ARG A 216 17.86 10.46 -22.09
CA ARG A 216 17.39 9.27 -22.83
C ARG A 216 18.42 8.18 -23.02
N ASP A 217 19.54 8.49 -23.69
CA ASP A 217 20.52 7.46 -24.03
C ASP A 217 21.22 6.89 -22.79
N ALA A 218 21.44 7.72 -21.77
CA ALA A 218 22.00 7.30 -20.50
C ALA A 218 21.02 6.41 -19.71
N THR A 219 19.75 6.82 -19.59
CA THR A 219 18.71 6.02 -18.93
C THR A 219 18.51 4.68 -19.62
N LEU A 220 18.40 4.67 -20.96
CA LEU A 220 18.31 3.42 -21.72
C LEU A 220 19.56 2.55 -21.59
N SER A 221 20.75 3.15 -21.49
CA SER A 221 21.98 2.39 -21.21
C SER A 221 21.92 1.68 -19.86
N GLU A 222 21.44 2.34 -18.81
CA GLU A 222 21.27 1.71 -17.49
C GLU A 222 20.18 0.64 -17.50
N PHE A 223 19.03 0.90 -18.13
CA PHE A 223 17.95 -0.08 -18.25
C PHE A 223 18.42 -1.39 -18.92
N ARG A 224 19.28 -1.31 -19.95
CA ARG A 224 19.82 -2.50 -20.64
C ARG A 224 20.69 -3.38 -19.75
N LYS A 225 21.28 -2.83 -18.69
CA LYS A 225 22.10 -3.59 -17.72
C LYS A 225 21.24 -4.44 -16.80
N SER A 226 20.00 -4.04 -16.53
CA SER A 226 19.10 -4.75 -15.61
C SER A 226 18.59 -6.06 -16.21
N ALA A 227 19.03 -7.19 -15.66
CA ALA A 227 18.51 -8.51 -16.03
C ALA A 227 17.04 -8.67 -15.60
N ILE A 228 16.67 -8.15 -14.42
CA ILE A 228 15.31 -8.19 -13.88
C ILE A 228 14.32 -7.53 -14.85
N LEU A 229 14.62 -6.29 -15.28
CA LEU A 229 13.76 -5.55 -16.21
C LEU A 229 13.65 -6.26 -17.58
N LYS A 230 14.77 -6.77 -18.11
CA LYS A 230 14.76 -7.50 -19.39
C LYS A 230 13.93 -8.78 -19.31
N ASN A 231 14.06 -9.54 -18.22
CA ASN A 231 13.32 -10.77 -18.01
C ASN A 231 11.81 -10.49 -17.86
N ALA A 232 11.42 -9.45 -17.13
CA ALA A 232 10.02 -9.05 -17.01
C ALA A 232 9.41 -8.65 -18.38
N ILE A 233 10.16 -7.89 -19.18
CA ILE A 233 9.74 -7.54 -20.55
C ILE A 233 9.62 -8.79 -21.42
N GLN A 234 10.56 -9.73 -21.34
CA GLN A 234 10.49 -10.99 -22.07
C GLN A 234 9.30 -11.84 -21.61
N GLY A 235 9.01 -11.87 -20.31
CA GLY A 235 7.85 -12.52 -19.75
C GLY A 235 6.55 -11.98 -20.35
N GLU A 236 6.38 -10.66 -20.42
CA GLU A 236 5.23 -10.04 -21.09
C GLU A 236 5.18 -10.42 -22.58
N LEU A 237 6.31 -10.35 -23.29
CA LEU A 237 6.39 -10.71 -24.72
C LEU A 237 6.03 -12.20 -25.00
N LEU A 238 6.35 -13.11 -24.07
CA LEU A 238 6.19 -14.56 -24.24
C LEU A 238 4.85 -15.08 -23.71
N ASN A 239 4.44 -14.64 -22.52
CA ASN A 239 3.21 -15.07 -21.86
C ASN A 239 1.98 -14.31 -22.35
N SER A 240 2.19 -13.31 -23.20
CA SER A 240 1.13 -12.55 -23.84
C SER A 240 1.65 -11.88 -25.10
N PRO A 241 1.31 -12.38 -26.31
CA PRO A 241 0.78 -11.42 -27.28
C PRO A 241 -0.56 -10.96 -26.71
N SER A 242 -0.54 -10.20 -25.61
CA SER A 242 -1.75 -9.59 -25.07
C SER A 242 -2.33 -8.82 -26.25
N LYS A 243 -3.66 -8.85 -26.42
CA LYS A 243 -4.31 -7.98 -27.43
C LYS A 243 -3.76 -6.55 -27.31
N SER A 244 -3.45 -6.13 -26.08
CA SER A 244 -2.75 -4.89 -25.74
C SER A 244 -1.40 -4.72 -26.44
N LEU A 245 -0.45 -5.67 -26.33
CA LEU A 245 0.85 -5.53 -26.98
C LEU A 245 0.74 -5.47 -28.51
N ALA A 246 -0.14 -6.27 -29.10
CA ALA A 246 -0.40 -6.21 -30.55
C ALA A 246 -0.93 -4.83 -30.97
N ILE A 247 -1.88 -4.27 -30.21
CA ILE A 247 -2.44 -2.93 -30.42
C ILE A 247 -1.36 -1.85 -30.23
N ILE A 248 -0.47 -2.00 -29.24
CA ILE A 248 0.66 -1.08 -29.04
C ILE A 248 1.60 -1.09 -30.23
N LEU A 249 1.95 -2.26 -30.77
CA LEU A 249 2.84 -2.37 -31.93
C LEU A 249 2.23 -1.73 -33.18
N GLU A 250 0.90 -1.84 -33.36
CA GLU A 250 0.17 -1.13 -34.42
C GLU A 250 0.16 0.38 -34.20
N LYS A 251 -0.13 0.83 -32.97
CA LYS A 251 -0.22 2.25 -32.59
C LYS A 251 1.14 2.96 -32.65
N TYR A 252 2.23 2.24 -32.38
CA TYR A 252 3.59 2.78 -32.31
C TYR A 252 4.54 2.00 -33.24
N PRO A 253 4.49 2.24 -34.56
CA PRO A 253 5.27 1.49 -35.54
C PRO A 253 6.80 1.61 -35.34
N LYS A 254 7.27 2.67 -34.66
CA LYS A 254 8.68 2.82 -34.30
C LYS A 254 9.18 1.79 -33.27
N ILE A 255 8.28 1.10 -32.57
CA ILE A 255 8.64 -0.06 -31.75
C ILE A 255 9.00 -1.24 -32.66
N SER A 256 8.27 -1.39 -33.76
CA SER A 256 8.51 -2.44 -34.77
C SER A 256 9.87 -2.30 -35.47
N ASP A 257 10.43 -1.08 -35.53
CA ASP A 257 11.80 -0.82 -36.02
C ASP A 257 12.88 -1.48 -35.11
N HIS A 258 12.53 -1.84 -33.87
CA HIS A 258 13.41 -2.47 -32.89
C HIS A 258 12.68 -3.64 -32.19
N PRO A 259 12.52 -4.81 -32.83
CA PRO A 259 11.70 -5.89 -32.27
C PRO A 259 12.26 -6.42 -30.93
N GLY A 260 11.34 -6.92 -30.09
CA GLY A 260 11.66 -7.55 -28.81
C GLY A 260 11.98 -6.54 -27.70
N THR A 261 12.85 -6.95 -26.76
CA THR A 261 13.12 -6.22 -25.51
C THR A 261 13.58 -4.77 -25.73
N GLU A 262 14.40 -4.51 -26.75
CA GLU A 262 14.93 -3.17 -27.02
C GLU A 262 13.84 -2.19 -27.46
N GLY A 263 12.89 -2.63 -28.28
CA GLY A 263 11.74 -1.80 -28.69
C GLY A 263 10.88 -1.44 -27.49
N ILE A 264 10.61 -2.40 -26.61
CA ILE A 264 9.82 -2.18 -25.39
C ILE A 264 10.54 -1.23 -24.43
N LEU A 265 11.85 -1.35 -24.24
CA LEU A 265 12.61 -0.40 -23.42
C LEU A 265 12.49 1.04 -23.95
N ARG A 266 12.64 1.22 -25.27
CA ARG A 266 12.45 2.53 -25.91
C ARG A 266 11.03 3.02 -25.78
N PHE A 267 10.05 2.14 -25.94
CA PHE A 267 8.64 2.45 -25.76
C PHE A 267 8.36 2.96 -24.35
N ILE A 268 8.75 2.22 -23.31
CA ILE A 268 8.58 2.61 -21.90
C ILE A 268 9.18 4.00 -21.65
N TYR A 269 10.40 4.25 -22.13
CA TYR A 269 11.04 5.56 -21.98
C TYR A 269 10.26 6.68 -22.71
N ASN A 270 9.82 6.44 -23.95
CA ASN A 270 9.09 7.44 -24.73
C ASN A 270 7.69 7.69 -24.17
N LEU A 271 7.03 6.66 -23.66
CA LEU A 271 5.70 6.71 -23.07
C LEU A 271 5.67 7.69 -21.89
N ARG A 272 6.70 7.68 -21.03
CA ARG A 272 6.88 8.68 -19.97
C ARG A 272 6.84 10.10 -20.51
N GLY A 273 7.64 10.40 -21.54
CA GLY A 273 7.67 11.74 -22.15
C GLY A 273 6.31 12.15 -22.71
N LEU A 274 5.61 11.20 -23.33
CA LEU A 274 4.27 11.40 -23.86
C LEU A 274 3.28 11.77 -22.75
N VAL A 275 3.24 11.04 -21.64
CA VAL A 275 2.27 11.28 -20.55
C VAL A 275 2.67 12.36 -19.56
N GLN A 276 3.93 12.79 -19.50
CA GLN A 276 4.39 13.85 -18.58
C GLN A 276 4.33 15.25 -19.18
N HIS A 277 4.56 15.40 -20.49
CA HIS A 277 4.61 16.71 -21.12
C HIS A 277 3.34 16.98 -21.91
N ALA A 278 2.40 17.69 -21.30
CA ALA A 278 1.27 18.26 -22.03
C ALA A 278 1.78 19.44 -22.88
N ASN A 279 2.03 19.23 -24.18
CA ASN A 279 2.36 20.31 -25.09
C ASN A 279 1.32 20.42 -26.22
N GLY A 280 0.47 21.45 -26.13
CA GLY A 280 -0.76 21.73 -26.93
C GLY A 280 -0.61 21.71 -28.45
N PHE A 281 0.62 21.61 -28.95
CA PHE A 281 0.99 21.71 -30.37
C PHE A 281 1.36 20.36 -30.99
N THR A 282 1.30 19.27 -30.23
CA THR A 282 1.78 17.95 -30.69
C THR A 282 0.62 17.02 -31.04
N LYS A 283 0.63 16.45 -32.24
CA LYS A 283 -0.36 15.44 -32.66
C LYS A 283 -0.20 14.18 -31.78
N GLY A 284 -1.30 13.72 -31.17
CA GLY A 284 -1.30 12.54 -30.28
C GLY A 284 -1.06 12.85 -28.79
N GLN A 285 -1.21 14.10 -28.39
CA GLN A 285 -1.13 14.50 -26.98
C GLN A 285 -2.25 13.86 -26.14
N TRP A 286 -1.91 13.48 -24.92
CA TRP A 286 -2.87 12.97 -23.95
C TRP A 286 -3.80 14.09 -23.43
N HIS A 287 -4.99 13.69 -23.00
CA HIS A 287 -5.94 14.59 -22.35
C HIS A 287 -6.45 13.92 -21.06
N PRO A 288 -6.60 14.64 -19.93
CA PRO A 288 -7.04 14.05 -18.66
C PRO A 288 -8.36 13.27 -18.75
N SER A 289 -9.27 13.68 -19.63
CA SER A 289 -10.56 13.02 -19.85
C SER A 289 -10.52 11.84 -20.82
N ARG A 290 -9.37 11.55 -21.44
CA ARG A 290 -9.19 10.50 -22.46
C ARG A 290 -8.27 9.40 -21.93
N GLN A 291 -8.57 8.91 -20.73
CA GLN A 291 -7.76 7.89 -20.06
C GLN A 291 -7.68 6.60 -20.89
N GLN A 292 -8.81 6.18 -21.47
CA GLN A 292 -8.99 4.93 -22.22
C GLN A 292 -8.08 4.85 -23.45
N ASP A 293 -7.63 5.99 -23.99
CA ASP A 293 -6.66 6.01 -25.10
C ASP A 293 -5.32 5.39 -24.70
N PHE A 294 -5.03 5.24 -23.40
CA PHE A 294 -3.79 4.71 -22.83
C PHE A 294 -3.97 3.37 -22.10
N GLU A 295 -5.14 2.74 -22.24
CA GLU A 295 -5.48 1.50 -21.52
C GLU A 295 -4.50 0.37 -21.83
N HIS A 296 -4.20 0.12 -23.11
CA HIS A 296 -3.32 -0.98 -23.51
C HIS A 296 -1.88 -0.77 -23.05
N GLU A 297 -1.40 0.47 -23.08
CA GLU A 297 -0.10 0.87 -22.55
C GLU A 297 -0.03 0.66 -21.04
N ALA A 298 -1.10 1.02 -20.30
CA ALA A 298 -1.18 0.79 -18.88
C ALA A 298 -1.22 -0.71 -18.54
N ILE A 299 -2.00 -1.52 -19.27
CA ILE A 299 -2.05 -2.99 -19.13
C ILE A 299 -0.66 -3.60 -19.31
N SER A 300 0.03 -3.23 -20.39
CA SER A 300 1.35 -3.82 -20.68
C SER A 300 2.39 -3.39 -19.65
N LEU A 301 2.34 -2.13 -19.21
CA LEU A 301 3.28 -1.60 -18.24
C LEU A 301 3.03 -2.15 -16.83
N ILE A 302 1.77 -2.29 -16.39
CA ILE A 302 1.46 -2.88 -15.08
C ILE A 302 1.93 -4.33 -15.03
N ASN A 303 1.72 -5.14 -16.07
CA ASN A 303 2.20 -6.53 -16.07
C ASN A 303 3.73 -6.63 -15.92
N ILE A 304 4.48 -5.77 -16.62
CA ILE A 304 5.94 -5.73 -16.53
C ILE A 304 6.37 -5.33 -15.12
N VAL A 305 5.77 -4.27 -14.56
CA VAL A 305 6.16 -3.74 -13.25
C VAL A 305 5.72 -4.68 -12.13
N ASP A 306 4.56 -5.30 -12.25
CA ASP A 306 4.04 -6.30 -11.31
C ASP A 306 5.01 -7.48 -11.17
N ALA A 307 5.50 -8.03 -12.28
CA ALA A 307 6.52 -9.09 -12.26
C ALA A 307 7.83 -8.66 -11.57
N ILE A 308 8.25 -7.40 -11.76
CA ILE A 308 9.45 -6.83 -11.12
C ILE A 308 9.22 -6.68 -9.61
N CYS A 309 8.09 -6.09 -9.22
CA CYS A 309 7.74 -5.80 -7.84
C CYS A 309 7.51 -7.10 -7.04
N TRP A 310 6.91 -8.12 -7.64
CA TRP A 310 6.80 -9.44 -7.05
C TRP A 310 8.18 -10.02 -6.72
N GLN A 311 9.11 -10.00 -7.69
CA GLN A 311 10.47 -10.52 -7.48
C GLN A 311 11.23 -9.76 -6.38
N ILE A 312 11.06 -8.43 -6.31
CA ILE A 312 11.69 -7.60 -5.27
C ILE A 312 11.08 -7.89 -3.90
N ALA A 313 9.75 -7.89 -3.80
CA ALA A 313 9.06 -8.17 -2.54
C ALA A 313 9.44 -9.56 -2.01
N GLU A 314 9.40 -10.60 -2.85
CA GLU A 314 9.80 -11.95 -2.45
C GLU A 314 11.25 -12.03 -1.99
N ARG A 315 12.17 -11.37 -2.70
CA ARG A 315 13.59 -11.33 -2.33
C ARG A 315 13.77 -10.70 -0.95
N ASP A 316 13.15 -9.54 -0.72
CA ASP A 316 13.30 -8.78 0.51
C ASP A 316 12.68 -9.55 1.69
N ILE A 317 11.49 -10.10 1.51
CA ILE A 317 10.80 -10.98 2.48
C ILE A 317 11.62 -12.25 2.77
N SER A 318 12.18 -12.88 1.75
CA SER A 318 12.98 -14.11 1.90
C SER A 318 14.31 -13.87 2.59
N SER A 319 14.88 -12.66 2.45
CA SER A 319 16.14 -12.28 3.11
C SER A 319 16.00 -12.16 4.65
N ILE A 320 14.78 -11.99 5.15
CA ILE A 320 14.49 -11.90 6.58
C ILE A 320 14.60 -13.29 7.19
N LYS A 321 15.65 -13.47 8.00
CA LYS A 321 15.87 -14.66 8.80
C LYS A 321 15.10 -14.54 10.13
N PRO A 322 14.40 -15.60 10.57
CA PRO A 322 13.88 -15.63 11.93
C PRO A 322 15.06 -15.50 12.90
N LYS A 323 14.90 -14.66 13.93
CA LYS A 323 15.88 -14.59 15.01
C LYS A 323 15.87 -15.97 15.69
N GLU A 324 17.03 -16.65 15.72
CA GLU A 324 17.15 -17.86 16.55
C GLU A 324 16.82 -17.46 18.00
N PRO A 325 16.03 -18.26 18.73
CA PRO A 325 15.81 -17.99 20.15
C PRO A 325 17.17 -17.93 20.84
N ASP A 326 17.43 -16.87 21.60
CA ASP A 326 18.64 -16.78 22.42
C ASP A 326 18.73 -18.07 23.25
N PRO A 327 19.87 -18.78 23.23
CA PRO A 327 20.08 -19.90 24.12
C PRO A 327 20.12 -19.34 25.55
N GLY A 328 18.97 -19.41 26.22
CA GLY A 328 18.76 -18.99 27.60
C GLY A 328 19.53 -19.83 28.60
#